data_AF-A0A3T1AXV2-F1
#
_entry.id   AF-A0A3T1AXV2-F1
#
_cell.length_a   1.000
_cell.length_b   1.000
_cell.length_c   1.000
_cell.angle_alpha   90.00
_cell.angle_beta   90.00
_cell.angle_gamma   90.00
#
_symmetry.space_group_name_H-M   'P 1'
#
loop_
_entity.id
_entity.type
_entity.pdbx_description
1 polymer ?
#
loop_
_entity_poly.entity_id
_entity_poly.type
_entity_poly.pdbx_seq_one_letter_code
_entity_poly.pdbx_strand_id
1 'polypeptide(L)'
;MPTARVPALLEILQSGGSFSVADLAGRLGVDERTIRRYATHLLDLGIPVEARRGRYGGYRLAPGYKLPPLMLTDEEAVAIVLGLAAGRRAGLVTADHAATESATAKLRRVLPAALARRIDALLATMDVTGPVRHQAPPGIEVLLVLAEAARHRHPVSTYRPGSIRPDTSLPAWPRCPTPMMSRSCCTPASPRHSGGSLPRSAHSPRSPLECG
;
A
#
# COMPACT_ATOMS: atom_id res chain seq x y z
N MET A 1 38.45 -7.28 -10.91
CA MET A 1 37.41 -6.32 -11.35
C MET A 1 36.25 -6.39 -10.36
N PRO A 2 35.92 -5.32 -9.60
CA PRO A 2 34.89 -5.39 -8.57
C PRO A 2 33.50 -5.10 -9.16
N THR A 3 33.06 -5.87 -10.14
CA THR A 3 31.71 -5.73 -10.75
C THR A 3 30.61 -6.32 -9.85
N ALA A 4 30.95 -7.20 -8.92
CA ALA A 4 29.98 -7.85 -8.02
C ALA A 4 29.53 -7.01 -6.81
N ARG A 5 30.23 -5.92 -6.47
CA ARG A 5 30.02 -5.23 -5.19
C ARG A 5 28.90 -4.18 -5.20
N VAL A 6 28.61 -3.57 -6.35
CA VAL A 6 27.48 -2.64 -6.51
C VAL A 6 26.14 -3.39 -6.46
N PRO A 7 25.96 -4.54 -7.15
CA PRO A 7 24.79 -5.40 -6.95
C PRO A 7 24.63 -5.89 -5.51
N ALA A 8 25.72 -6.28 -4.84
CA ALA A 8 25.64 -6.69 -3.43
C ALA A 8 25.18 -5.56 -2.50
N LEU A 9 25.61 -4.31 -2.73
CA LEU A 9 25.07 -3.15 -2.01
C LEU A 9 23.58 -2.99 -2.26
N LEU A 10 23.14 -3.15 -3.51
CA LEU A 10 21.73 -3.05 -3.87
C LEU A 10 20.89 -4.11 -3.15
N GLU A 11 21.32 -5.37 -3.13
CA GLU A 11 20.62 -6.47 -2.43
C GLU A 11 20.45 -6.17 -0.93
N ILE A 12 21.48 -5.64 -0.27
CA ILE A 12 21.38 -5.23 1.14
C ILE A 12 20.31 -4.15 1.30
N LEU A 13 20.28 -3.14 0.44
CA LEU A 13 19.27 -2.08 0.50
C LEU A 13 17.85 -2.59 0.18
N GLN A 14 17.72 -3.59 -0.71
CA GLN A 14 16.44 -4.23 -1.07
C GLN A 14 15.86 -5.10 0.05
N SER A 15 16.69 -5.59 0.98
CA SER A 15 16.22 -6.30 2.18
C SER A 15 15.37 -5.42 3.11
N GLY A 16 15.33 -4.11 2.86
CA GLY A 16 14.50 -3.14 3.57
C GLY A 16 15.22 -2.48 4.75
N GLY A 17 14.60 -1.41 5.27
CA GLY A 17 15.14 -0.63 6.39
C GLY A 17 16.12 0.47 5.98
N SER A 18 16.92 0.95 6.93
CA SER A 18 17.97 1.96 6.72
C SER A 18 19.27 1.45 7.34
N PHE A 19 20.36 1.49 6.57
CA PHE A 19 21.66 0.97 7.01
C PHE A 19 22.66 2.11 7.12
N SER A 20 23.42 2.15 8.22
CA SER A 20 24.50 3.12 8.34
C SER A 20 25.62 2.80 7.34
N VAL A 21 26.44 3.80 7.01
CA VAL A 21 27.59 3.61 6.11
C VAL A 21 28.58 2.60 6.70
N ALA A 22 28.76 2.61 8.02
CA ALA A 22 29.60 1.67 8.75
C ALA A 22 29.08 0.22 8.68
N ASP A 23 27.76 0.02 8.80
CA ASP A 23 27.16 -1.32 8.67
C ASP A 23 27.35 -1.89 7.27
N LEU A 24 27.15 -1.06 6.25
CA LEU A 24 27.33 -1.45 4.84
C LEU A 24 28.81 -1.77 4.55
N ALA A 25 29.72 -0.95 5.06
CA ALA A 25 31.16 -1.15 4.96
C ALA A 25 31.58 -2.49 5.58
N GLY A 26 31.10 -2.78 6.79
CA GLY A 26 31.36 -4.04 7.48
C GLY A 26 30.81 -5.26 6.73
N ARG A 27 29.57 -5.18 6.22
CA ARG A 27 28.93 -6.28 5.48
C ARG A 27 29.58 -6.56 4.12
N LEU A 28 30.07 -5.52 3.44
CA LEU A 28 30.68 -5.64 2.11
C LEU A 28 32.21 -5.78 2.16
N GLY A 29 32.82 -5.69 3.34
CA GLY A 29 34.28 -5.77 3.51
C GLY A 29 35.03 -4.64 2.79
N VAL A 30 34.46 -3.44 2.75
CA VAL A 30 35.04 -2.26 2.08
C VAL A 30 35.02 -1.05 3.00
N ASP A 31 35.79 -0.01 2.66
CA ASP A 31 35.76 1.24 3.41
C ASP A 31 34.49 2.07 3.13
N GLU A 32 34.19 3.01 4.02
CA GLU A 32 33.02 3.88 3.89
C GLU A 32 33.04 4.79 2.64
N ARG A 33 34.22 5.21 2.17
CA ARG A 33 34.35 6.04 0.96
C ARG A 33 33.95 5.21 -0.27
N THR A 34 34.24 3.92 -0.27
CA THR A 34 33.80 2.97 -1.28
C THR A 34 32.27 2.77 -1.25
N ILE A 35 31.65 2.69 -0.06
CA ILE A 35 30.17 2.66 0.05
C ILE A 35 29.54 3.92 -0.53
N ARG A 36 30.06 5.12 -0.18
CA ARG A 36 29.58 6.39 -0.74
C ARG A 36 29.69 6.39 -2.27
N ARG A 37 30.81 5.90 -2.81
CA ARG A 37 31.01 5.77 -4.27
C ARG A 37 30.03 4.77 -4.90
N TYR A 38 29.78 3.62 -4.28
CA TYR A 38 28.81 2.64 -4.78
C TYR A 38 27.37 3.18 -4.74
N ALA A 39 27.01 3.94 -3.71
CA ALA A 39 25.72 4.62 -3.65
C ALA A 39 25.56 5.65 -4.79
N THR A 40 26.62 6.41 -5.12
CA THR A 40 26.62 7.29 -6.30
C THR A 40 26.49 6.49 -7.60
N HIS A 41 27.21 5.37 -7.75
CA HIS A 41 27.06 4.50 -8.93
C HIS A 41 25.63 3.95 -9.07
N LEU A 42 24.94 3.62 -7.97
CA LEU A 42 23.53 3.23 -8.00
C LEU A 42 22.63 4.38 -8.48
N LEU A 43 22.89 5.60 -8.03
CA LEU A 43 22.18 6.80 -8.52
C LEU A 43 22.40 7.02 -10.02
N ASP A 44 23.64 6.84 -10.50
CA ASP A 44 23.97 6.96 -11.93
C ASP A 44 23.25 5.91 -12.79
N LEU A 45 22.94 4.74 -12.22
CA LEU A 45 22.13 3.68 -12.84
C LEU A 45 20.61 3.92 -12.72
N GLY A 46 20.19 5.06 -12.17
CA GLY A 46 18.77 5.39 -11.97
C GLY A 46 18.12 4.66 -10.80
N ILE A 47 18.90 4.10 -9.86
CA ILE A 47 18.41 3.48 -8.63
C ILE A 47 18.40 4.57 -7.53
N PRO A 48 17.23 4.98 -7.04
CA PRO A 48 17.11 6.09 -6.09
C PRO A 48 17.51 5.64 -4.68
N VAL A 49 18.77 5.87 -4.34
CA VAL A 49 19.30 5.67 -2.98
C VAL A 49 19.21 6.99 -2.22
N GLU A 50 18.47 7.00 -1.11
CA GLU A 50 18.34 8.17 -0.24
C GLU A 50 19.37 8.12 0.89
N ALA A 51 20.05 9.23 1.13
CA ALA A 51 20.89 9.43 2.31
C ALA A 51 20.10 10.17 3.40
N ARG A 52 19.88 9.53 4.56
CA ARG A 52 19.38 10.19 5.77
C ARG A 52 20.53 10.77 6.57
N ARG A 53 20.44 12.04 6.94
CA ARG A 53 21.40 12.71 7.84
C ARG A 53 21.07 12.42 9.31
N GLY A 54 22.09 12.37 10.17
CA GLY A 54 21.96 12.19 11.61
C GLY A 54 23.01 11.25 12.21
N ARG A 55 23.04 11.12 13.55
CA ARG A 55 23.96 10.24 14.28
C ARG A 55 23.81 8.75 13.93
N TYR A 56 22.61 8.36 13.49
CA TYR A 56 22.27 7.04 12.91
C TYR A 56 21.87 7.17 11.44
N GLY A 57 22.40 8.19 10.76
CA GLY A 57 22.16 8.43 9.34
C GLY A 57 22.72 7.31 8.47
N GLY A 58 22.12 7.10 7.30
CA GLY A 58 22.40 5.93 6.49
C GLY A 58 21.74 5.97 5.13
N TYR A 59 21.95 4.90 4.36
CA TYR A 59 21.36 4.72 3.05
C TYR A 59 20.13 3.81 3.13
N ARG A 60 19.11 4.15 2.33
CA ARG A 60 17.94 3.32 2.06
C ARG A 60 17.51 3.48 0.60
N LEU A 61 16.74 2.53 0.07
CA LEU A 61 16.04 2.72 -1.20
C LEU A 61 14.83 3.65 -1.02
N ALA A 62 14.63 4.55 -1.98
CA ALA A 62 13.43 5.40 -2.00
C ALA A 62 12.16 4.53 -2.18
N PRO A 63 11.10 4.76 -1.39
CA PRO A 63 9.83 4.10 -1.60
C PRO A 63 9.26 4.44 -2.99
N GLY A 64 8.68 3.47 -3.68
CA GLY A 64 8.10 3.66 -5.02
C GLY A 64 9.06 3.45 -6.20
N TYR A 65 10.27 2.95 -5.96
CA TYR A 65 11.13 2.45 -7.04
C TYR A 65 10.46 1.27 -7.75
N LYS A 66 10.57 1.23 -9.09
CA LYS A 66 10.10 0.09 -9.91
C LYS A 66 10.62 -1.21 -9.28
N LEU A 67 9.78 -2.24 -9.23
CA LEU A 67 10.18 -3.55 -8.71
C LEU A 67 11.51 -3.96 -9.35
N PRO A 68 12.59 -4.15 -8.55
CA PRO A 68 13.86 -4.62 -9.08
C PRO A 68 13.69 -6.01 -9.71
N PRO A 69 14.66 -6.49 -10.51
CA PRO A 69 14.60 -7.84 -11.07
C PRO A 69 14.43 -8.88 -9.94
N LEU A 70 13.23 -9.46 -9.84
CA LEU A 70 12.92 -10.50 -8.87
C LEU A 70 13.41 -11.84 -9.41
N MET A 71 14.15 -12.59 -8.59
CA MET A 71 14.42 -13.99 -8.86
C MET A 71 13.21 -14.79 -8.40
N LEU A 72 12.44 -15.32 -9.35
CA LEU A 72 11.29 -16.17 -9.10
C LEU A 72 11.63 -17.59 -9.54
N THR A 73 11.27 -18.57 -8.73
CA THR A 73 11.25 -19.97 -9.13
C THR A 73 10.09 -20.24 -10.08
N ASP A 74 10.15 -21.37 -10.79
CA ASP A 74 9.08 -21.81 -11.70
C ASP A 74 7.72 -21.93 -10.97
N GLU A 75 7.72 -22.43 -9.74
CA GLU A 75 6.51 -22.59 -8.92
C GLU A 75 5.91 -21.25 -8.49
N GLU A 76 6.75 -20.30 -8.04
CA GLU A 76 6.29 -18.95 -7.67
C GLU A 76 5.70 -18.21 -8.86
N ALA A 77 6.31 -18.34 -10.04
CA ALA A 77 5.80 -17.73 -11.25
C ALA A 77 4.44 -18.33 -11.66
N VAL A 78 4.27 -19.65 -11.57
CA VAL A 78 2.96 -20.31 -11.80
C VAL A 78 1.92 -19.80 -10.81
N ALA A 79 2.25 -19.74 -9.52
CA ALA A 79 1.34 -19.28 -8.47
C ALA A 79 0.85 -17.84 -8.72
N ILE A 80 1.75 -16.95 -9.14
CA ILE A 80 1.41 -15.56 -9.45
C ILE A 80 0.48 -15.48 -10.68
N VAL A 81 0.79 -16.19 -11.78
CA VAL A 81 -0.09 -16.18 -12.97
C VAL A 81 -1.49 -16.69 -12.65
N LEU A 82 -1.59 -17.80 -11.91
CA LEU A 82 -2.87 -18.37 -11.51
C LEU A 82 -3.62 -17.46 -10.55
N GLY A 83 -2.93 -16.83 -9.59
CA GLY A 83 -3.52 -15.86 -8.67
C GLY A 83 -4.09 -14.65 -9.41
N LEU A 84 -3.39 -14.12 -10.42
CA LEU A 84 -3.88 -13.02 -11.25
C LEU A 84 -5.11 -13.42 -12.06
N ALA A 85 -5.12 -14.62 -12.66
CA ALA A 85 -6.26 -15.12 -13.42
C ALA A 85 -7.49 -15.41 -12.55
N ALA A 86 -7.30 -16.11 -11.43
CA ALA A 86 -8.35 -16.40 -10.47
C ALA A 86 -8.91 -15.11 -9.84
N GLY A 87 -8.03 -14.18 -9.46
CA GLY A 87 -8.41 -12.89 -8.90
C GLY A 87 -9.21 -12.04 -9.90
N ARG A 88 -8.82 -12.03 -11.18
CA ARG A 88 -9.58 -11.37 -12.26
C ARG A 88 -10.99 -11.94 -12.36
N ARG A 89 -11.09 -13.27 -12.38
CA ARG A 89 -12.36 -13.99 -12.51
C ARG A 89 -13.28 -13.77 -11.31
N ALA A 90 -12.70 -13.70 -10.11
CA ALA A 90 -13.40 -13.40 -8.87
C ALA A 90 -13.73 -11.91 -8.70
N GLY A 91 -13.32 -11.03 -9.62
CA GLY A 91 -13.50 -9.58 -9.49
C GLY A 91 -12.71 -8.95 -8.34
N LEU A 92 -11.64 -9.62 -7.89
CA LEU A 92 -10.80 -9.20 -6.77
C LEU A 92 -9.61 -8.35 -7.22
N VAL A 93 -9.22 -8.45 -8.49
CA VAL A 93 -8.12 -7.66 -9.04
C VAL A 93 -8.64 -6.27 -9.35
N THR A 94 -8.25 -5.30 -8.52
CA THR A 94 -8.62 -3.88 -8.64
C THR A 94 -7.65 -3.07 -9.48
N ALA A 95 -6.56 -3.71 -9.92
CA ALA A 95 -5.66 -3.16 -10.92
C ALA A 95 -6.39 -3.02 -12.26
N ASP A 96 -6.01 -2.02 -13.03
CA ASP A 96 -6.49 -1.86 -14.40
C ASP A 96 -6.22 -3.13 -15.23
N HIS A 97 -7.14 -3.47 -16.13
CA HIS A 97 -7.05 -4.69 -16.94
C HIS A 97 -5.74 -4.72 -17.72
N ALA A 98 -5.31 -3.58 -18.27
CA ALA A 98 -4.03 -3.47 -18.98
C ALA A 98 -2.81 -3.71 -18.06
N ALA A 99 -2.90 -3.34 -16.78
CA ALA A 99 -1.84 -3.61 -15.81
C ALA A 99 -1.71 -5.10 -15.49
N THR A 100 -2.84 -5.81 -15.32
CA THR A 100 -2.86 -7.26 -15.10
C THR A 100 -2.32 -8.03 -16.31
N GLU A 101 -2.72 -7.65 -17.53
CA GLU A 101 -2.21 -8.25 -18.76
C GLU A 101 -0.71 -7.96 -18.95
N SER A 102 -0.27 -6.73 -18.66
CA SER A 102 1.16 -6.37 -18.71
C SER A 102 1.99 -7.19 -17.71
N ALA A 103 1.50 -7.37 -16.48
CA ALA A 103 2.17 -8.18 -15.47
C ALA A 103 2.26 -9.66 -15.89
N THR A 104 1.16 -10.22 -16.40
CA THR A 104 1.12 -11.59 -16.91
C THR A 104 2.08 -11.79 -18.08
N ALA A 105 2.12 -10.84 -19.02
CA ALA A 105 3.04 -10.87 -20.16
C ALA A 105 4.52 -10.79 -19.73
N LYS A 106 4.84 -9.96 -18.72
CA LYS A 106 6.20 -9.88 -18.17
C LYS A 106 6.62 -11.21 -17.52
N LEU A 107 5.71 -11.85 -16.81
CA LEU A 107 5.97 -13.13 -16.16
C LEU A 107 6.11 -14.29 -17.16
N ARG A 108 5.26 -14.32 -18.21
CA ARG A 108 5.39 -15.30 -19.31
C ARG A 108 6.75 -15.23 -20.02
N ARG A 109 7.35 -14.04 -20.14
CA ARG A 109 8.67 -13.87 -20.80
C ARG A 109 9.83 -14.50 -20.04
N VAL A 110 9.68 -14.74 -18.74
CA VAL A 110 10.75 -15.33 -17.90
C VAL A 110 10.54 -16.83 -17.65
N LEU A 111 9.39 -17.39 -18.04
CA LEU A 111 9.06 -18.80 -17.85
C LEU A 111 9.64 -19.70 -18.97
N PRO A 112 10.08 -20.92 -18.64
CA PRO A 112 10.42 -21.93 -19.66
C PRO A 112 9.23 -22.20 -20.60
N ALA A 113 9.49 -22.31 -21.91
CA ALA A 113 8.44 -22.44 -22.93
C ALA A 113 7.47 -23.62 -22.70
N ALA A 114 7.96 -24.73 -22.14
CA ALA A 114 7.13 -25.88 -21.79
C ALA A 114 6.12 -25.55 -20.67
N LEU A 115 6.54 -24.77 -19.66
CA LEU A 115 5.71 -24.38 -18.54
C LEU A 115 4.69 -23.32 -18.96
N ALA A 116 5.11 -22.34 -19.77
CA ALA A 116 4.20 -21.33 -20.33
C ALA A 116 3.03 -21.96 -21.09
N ARG A 117 3.29 -22.94 -21.96
CA ARG A 117 2.24 -23.67 -22.70
C ARG A 117 1.25 -24.40 -21.79
N ARG A 118 1.73 -25.01 -20.70
CA ARG A 118 0.85 -25.70 -19.73
C ARG A 118 -0.05 -24.72 -18.98
N ILE A 119 0.50 -23.57 -18.60
CA ILE A 119 -0.29 -22.49 -17.98
C ILE A 119 -1.33 -21.96 -18.95
N ASP A 120 -0.98 -21.72 -20.21
CA ASP A 120 -1.94 -21.23 -21.22
C ASP A 120 -3.11 -22.19 -21.43
N ALA A 121 -2.83 -23.50 -21.48
CA ALA A 121 -3.88 -24.52 -21.53
C ALA A 121 -4.79 -24.48 -20.29
N LEU A 122 -4.21 -24.35 -19.09
CA LEU A 122 -4.97 -24.25 -17.85
C LEU A 122 -5.84 -22.99 -17.81
N LEU A 123 -5.29 -21.83 -18.16
CA LEU A 123 -6.03 -20.57 -18.20
C LEU A 123 -7.21 -20.62 -19.18
N ALA A 124 -7.02 -21.22 -20.36
CA ALA A 124 -8.10 -21.41 -21.33
C ALA A 124 -9.25 -22.27 -20.78
N THR A 125 -8.95 -23.31 -19.98
CA THR A 125 -10.00 -24.12 -19.33
C THR A 125 -10.72 -23.38 -18.19
N MET A 126 -10.02 -22.48 -17.51
CA MET A 126 -10.61 -21.66 -16.44
C MET A 126 -11.59 -20.61 -16.98
N ASP A 127 -11.37 -20.08 -18.18
CA ASP A 127 -12.29 -19.13 -18.80
C ASP A 127 -13.65 -19.78 -19.15
N VAL A 128 -13.67 -21.09 -19.41
CA VAL A 128 -14.88 -21.83 -19.84
C VAL A 128 -15.82 -22.19 -18.68
N THR A 129 -15.32 -22.33 -17.45
CA THR A 129 -15.99 -23.13 -16.40
C THR A 129 -16.85 -22.35 -15.38
N GLY A 130 -17.44 -21.20 -15.72
CA GLY A 130 -18.35 -20.50 -14.79
C GLY A 130 -18.39 -18.96 -14.83
N PRO A 131 -19.18 -18.33 -13.95
CA PRO A 131 -19.57 -16.93 -14.07
C PRO A 131 -18.42 -15.97 -13.71
N VAL A 132 -18.09 -15.06 -14.64
CA VAL A 132 -17.24 -13.91 -14.36
C VAL A 132 -18.07 -12.90 -13.57
N ARG A 133 -17.57 -12.45 -12.40
CA ARG A 133 -18.22 -11.33 -11.70
C ARG A 133 -18.02 -10.07 -12.55
N HIS A 134 -19.10 -9.61 -13.20
CA HIS A 134 -19.09 -8.41 -14.05
C HIS A 134 -19.14 -7.08 -13.30
N GLN A 135 -19.03 -7.09 -11.97
CA GLN A 135 -18.94 -5.84 -11.24
C GLN A 135 -17.52 -5.30 -11.41
N ALA A 136 -17.39 -4.10 -11.98
CA ALA A 136 -16.13 -3.39 -12.03
C ALA A 136 -15.58 -3.33 -10.58
N PRO A 137 -14.41 -3.93 -10.32
CA PRO A 137 -13.81 -3.85 -9.00
C PRO A 137 -13.64 -2.37 -8.63
N PRO A 138 -13.86 -1.98 -7.36
CA PRO A 138 -13.53 -0.63 -6.93
C PRO A 138 -12.06 -0.36 -7.24
N GLY A 139 -11.74 0.84 -7.76
CA GLY A 139 -10.35 1.19 -8.07
C GLY A 139 -9.44 1.02 -6.85
N ILE A 140 -8.17 0.66 -7.06
CA ILE A 140 -7.25 0.33 -5.97
C ILE A 140 -7.17 1.42 -4.89
N GLU A 141 -7.23 2.69 -5.27
CA GLU A 141 -7.26 3.83 -4.35
C GLU A 141 -8.45 3.77 -3.38
N VAL A 142 -9.63 3.37 -3.84
CA VAL A 142 -10.82 3.21 -3.01
C VAL A 142 -10.63 2.08 -2.00
N LEU A 143 -10.05 0.95 -2.43
CA LEU A 143 -9.76 -0.14 -1.52
C LEU A 143 -8.74 0.25 -0.45
N LEU A 144 -7.68 0.97 -0.81
CA LEU A 144 -6.66 1.42 0.14
C LEU A 144 -7.27 2.38 1.18
N VAL A 145 -8.13 3.29 0.76
CA VAL A 145 -8.89 4.18 1.67
C VAL A 145 -9.79 3.37 2.60
N LEU A 146 -10.54 2.40 2.07
CA LEU A 146 -11.42 1.54 2.89
C LEU A 146 -10.64 0.68 3.88
N ALA A 147 -9.49 0.14 3.48
CA ALA A 147 -8.63 -0.65 4.33
C ALA A 147 -8.09 0.17 5.51
N GLU A 148 -7.63 1.40 5.25
CA GLU A 148 -7.16 2.30 6.30
C GLU A 148 -8.30 2.72 7.24
N ALA A 149 -9.46 3.06 6.68
CA ALA A 149 -10.63 3.38 7.49
C ALA A 149 -11.07 2.20 8.38
N ALA A 150 -11.08 0.97 7.85
CA ALA A 150 -11.40 -0.22 8.61
C ALA A 150 -10.39 -0.47 9.75
N ARG A 151 -9.09 -0.31 9.46
CA ARG A 151 -8.00 -0.44 10.44
C ARG A 151 -8.14 0.55 11.59
N HIS A 152 -8.54 1.79 11.29
CA HIS A 152 -8.71 2.86 12.27
C HIS A 152 -10.14 2.99 12.83
N ARG A 153 -11.05 2.09 12.43
CA ARG A 153 -12.48 2.14 12.79
C ARG A 153 -13.13 3.48 12.47
N HIS A 154 -12.72 4.11 11.38
CA HIS A 154 -13.32 5.34 10.90
C HIS A 154 -14.58 5.04 10.08
N PRO A 155 -15.69 5.77 10.33
CA PRO A 155 -16.89 5.63 9.51
C PRO A 155 -16.62 6.15 8.09
N VAL A 156 -17.12 5.43 7.09
CA VAL A 156 -17.03 5.80 5.67
C VAL A 156 -18.45 5.91 5.11
N SER A 157 -18.70 6.95 4.31
CA SER A 157 -19.95 7.14 3.58
C SER A 157 -19.72 6.90 2.09
N THR A 158 -20.63 6.15 1.45
CA THR A 158 -20.59 5.88 0.01
C THR A 158 -21.78 6.53 -0.68
N TYR A 159 -21.54 7.32 -1.73
CA TYR A 159 -22.60 7.89 -2.56
C TYR A 159 -22.79 7.05 -3.83
N ARG A 160 -24.01 6.57 -4.07
CA ARG A 160 -24.39 5.88 -5.30
C ARG A 160 -25.44 6.71 -6.04
N PRO A 161 -25.08 7.38 -7.16
CA PRO A 161 -26.05 8.08 -7.99
C PRO A 161 -27.09 7.08 -8.52
N GLY A 162 -28.38 7.43 -8.43
CA GLY A 162 -29.48 6.62 -9.01
C GLY A 162 -30.11 5.56 -8.11
N SER A 163 -29.80 5.51 -6.80
CA SER A 163 -30.61 4.74 -5.86
C SER A 163 -31.93 5.49 -5.57
N ILE A 164 -32.98 5.22 -6.37
CA ILE A 164 -34.33 5.64 -5.99
C ILE A 164 -34.80 4.70 -4.89
N ARG A 165 -34.61 5.13 -3.64
CA ARG A 165 -35.52 4.76 -2.55
C ARG A 165 -35.58 5.96 -1.61
N PRO A 166 -36.71 6.69 -1.53
CA PRO A 166 -36.89 7.65 -0.47
C PRO A 166 -37.16 6.84 0.79
N ASP A 167 -36.09 6.51 1.53
CA ASP A 167 -36.23 5.97 2.87
C ASP A 167 -36.12 7.12 3.86
N THR A 168 -37.28 7.59 4.31
CA THR A 168 -37.42 8.71 5.25
C THR A 168 -37.09 8.33 6.69
N SER A 169 -36.51 7.15 6.94
CA SER A 169 -36.27 6.63 8.30
C SER A 169 -34.81 6.60 8.78
N LEU A 170 -33.85 7.12 8.00
CA LEU A 170 -32.48 7.27 8.50
C LEU A 170 -32.37 8.50 9.42
N PRO A 171 -31.77 8.39 10.63
CA PRO A 171 -31.55 9.55 11.49
C PRO A 171 -30.72 10.58 10.73
N ALA A 172 -31.14 11.84 10.81
CA ALA A 172 -30.51 12.95 10.11
C ALA A 172 -29.05 13.09 10.54
N TRP A 173 -28.13 12.60 9.69
CA TRP A 173 -26.72 12.91 9.83
C TRP A 173 -26.54 14.42 9.63
N PRO A 174 -25.65 15.08 10.40
CA PRO A 174 -25.43 16.50 10.26
C PRO A 174 -25.02 16.80 8.82
N ARG A 175 -25.85 17.61 8.14
CA ARG A 175 -25.65 18.01 6.75
C ARG A 175 -24.24 18.57 6.60
N CYS A 176 -23.44 17.98 5.70
CA CYS A 176 -22.20 18.61 5.24
C CYS A 176 -22.55 19.99 4.68
N PRO A 177 -22.02 21.10 5.23
CA PRO A 177 -22.27 22.40 4.67
C PRO A 177 -21.44 22.56 3.39
N THR A 178 -22.15 22.64 2.27
CA THR A 178 -21.76 23.13 0.94
C THR A 178 -20.80 22.31 0.07
N PRO A 179 -21.04 22.28 -1.26
CA PRO A 179 -20.10 21.75 -2.25
C PRO A 179 -19.12 22.88 -2.60
N MET A 180 -17.87 22.80 -2.13
CA MET A 180 -16.81 23.67 -2.64
C MET A 180 -15.60 22.82 -3.02
N MET A 181 -15.25 22.92 -4.30
CA MET A 181 -13.94 22.63 -4.86
C MET A 181 -12.86 23.32 -4.03
N SER A 182 -12.30 22.67 -3.00
CA SER A 182 -10.89 22.87 -2.65
C SER A 182 -10.39 21.75 -1.74
N ARG A 183 -9.16 21.34 -2.02
CA ARG A 183 -8.39 20.38 -1.23
C ARG A 183 -7.89 21.11 0.01
N SER A 184 -8.41 20.81 1.19
CA SER A 184 -7.68 20.80 2.48
C SER A 184 -8.65 20.87 3.65
N CYS A 185 -8.18 20.42 4.81
CA CYS A 185 -8.74 20.59 6.16
C CYS A 185 -9.68 19.48 6.66
N CYS A 186 -9.06 18.45 7.25
CA CYS A 186 -9.50 17.91 8.53
C CYS A 186 -8.25 17.81 9.42
N THR A 187 -8.11 18.76 10.35
CA THR A 187 -7.14 18.66 11.45
C THR A 187 -7.92 18.33 12.72
N PRO A 188 -7.53 17.35 13.54
CA PRO A 188 -8.24 17.06 14.78
C PRO A 188 -7.96 18.14 15.83
N ALA A 189 -9.01 18.69 16.43
CA ALA A 189 -8.91 19.64 17.53
C ALA A 189 -8.41 18.94 18.81
N SER A 190 -7.33 19.45 19.40
CA SER A 190 -6.77 19.00 20.67
C SER A 190 -7.53 19.59 21.87
N PRO A 191 -7.72 18.87 22.99
CA PRO A 191 -8.43 19.41 24.16
C PRO A 191 -7.50 20.31 24.99
N ARG A 192 -7.95 21.54 25.29
CA ARG A 192 -7.23 22.47 26.19
C ARG A 192 -7.46 22.08 27.64
N HIS A 193 -6.38 21.88 28.37
CA HIS A 193 -6.32 21.99 29.82
C HIS A 193 -6.29 23.46 30.24
N SER A 194 -7.11 23.86 31.20
CA SER A 194 -6.89 25.03 32.04
C SER A 194 -7.47 24.77 33.43
N GLY A 195 -6.59 24.67 34.44
CA GLY A 195 -6.96 24.60 35.84
C GLY A 195 -7.12 26.00 36.46
N GLY A 196 -7.78 26.06 37.63
CA GLY A 196 -7.71 27.23 38.51
C GLY A 196 -8.91 27.44 39.44
N SER A 197 -8.79 26.93 40.68
CA SER A 197 -9.26 27.48 41.98
C SER A 197 -10.76 27.64 42.34
N LEU A 198 -11.12 26.88 43.40
CA LEU A 198 -12.24 26.91 44.38
C LEU A 198 -12.39 28.26 45.16
N PRO A 199 -13.40 28.51 46.06
CA PRO A 199 -14.18 27.53 46.85
C PRO A 199 -15.67 27.84 47.23
N ARG A 200 -16.29 26.83 47.90
CA ARG A 200 -17.43 26.84 48.87
C ARG A 200 -18.85 27.15 48.36
N SER A 201 -19.72 26.15 48.39
CA SER A 201 -20.65 25.89 49.50
C SER A 201 -21.59 24.72 49.18
N ALA A 202 -21.93 23.98 50.23
CA ALA A 202 -22.72 22.77 50.22
C ALA A 202 -24.20 23.03 49.89
N HIS A 203 -24.82 22.13 49.13
CA HIS A 203 -26.13 21.51 49.43
C HIS A 203 -26.40 20.38 48.42
N SER A 204 -26.48 19.15 48.94
CA SER A 204 -27.27 18.05 48.35
C SER A 204 -28.77 18.43 48.49
N PRO A 205 -29.76 17.88 47.72
CA PRO A 205 -29.85 16.45 47.46
C PRO A 205 -30.60 16.00 46.16
N ARG A 206 -30.71 14.67 46.01
CA ARG A 206 -31.76 13.87 45.30
C ARG A 206 -31.65 13.62 43.78
N SER A 207 -31.35 12.36 43.46
CA SER A 207 -31.93 11.53 42.37
C SER A 207 -33.48 11.54 42.42
N PRO A 208 -34.27 11.15 41.38
CA PRO A 208 -34.03 9.99 40.49
C PRO A 208 -34.52 10.10 39.02
N LEU A 209 -34.11 9.11 38.21
CA LEU A 209 -34.82 8.30 37.18
C LEU A 209 -35.85 8.90 36.19
N GLU A 210 -36.05 8.13 35.12
CA GLU A 210 -37.06 8.21 34.02
C GLU A 210 -36.58 9.02 32.80
N CYS A 211 -36.26 8.44 31.62
CA CYS A 211 -37.00 7.50 30.74
C CYS A 211 -38.41 7.97 30.39
N GLY A 212 -38.51 8.58 29.19
CA GLY A 212 -39.70 8.77 28.38
C GLY A 212 -39.26 8.94 26.93
#